data_AF-A0A7J9QAV7-F1
#
_entry.id   AF-A0A7J9QAV7-F1
#
_cell.length_a   1.000
_cell.length_b   1.000
_cell.length_c   1.000
_cell.angle_alpha   90.00
_cell.angle_beta   90.00
_cell.angle_gamma   90.00
#
_symmetry.space_group_name_H-M   'P 1'
#
loop_
_entity.id
_entity.type
_entity.pdbx_description
1 polymer ?
#
loop_
_entity_poly.entity_id
_entity_poly.type
_entity_poly.pdbx_seq_one_letter_code
_entity_poly.pdbx_strand_id
1 'polypeptide(L)'
;MTVNPELQKNNELLQRFKETRNRTLELVKNLEKDDFVVQTAAYMSPPKWHIGHVSWIYEAIISKIDKNYQFHSKELSEYLNSYYQQFGAP
;
A
#
# COMPACT_ATOMS: atom_id res chain seq x y z
N MET A 1 -27.78 24.44 -5.32
CA MET A 1 -26.30 24.37 -5.43
C MET A 1 -25.95 23.01 -6.02
N THR A 2 -25.63 22.97 -7.31
CA THR A 2 -25.22 21.74 -8.00
C THR A 2 -23.73 21.52 -7.77
N VAL A 3 -23.36 20.40 -7.15
CA VAL A 3 -21.96 20.04 -6.91
C VAL A 3 -21.32 19.66 -8.25
N ASN A 4 -20.07 20.09 -8.48
CA ASN A 4 -19.32 19.73 -9.69
C ASN A 4 -19.18 18.20 -9.79
N PRO A 5 -19.63 17.56 -10.89
CA PRO A 5 -19.56 16.11 -11.07
C PRO A 5 -18.16 15.50 -10.92
N GLU A 6 -17.09 16.21 -11.33
CA GLU A 6 -15.71 15.73 -11.15
C GLU A 6 -15.28 15.75 -9.68
N LEU A 7 -15.65 16.80 -8.94
CA LEU A 7 -15.41 16.87 -7.50
C LEU A 7 -16.17 15.76 -6.77
N GLN A 8 -17.40 15.47 -7.19
CA GLN A 8 -18.20 14.39 -6.62
C GLN A 8 -17.58 13.01 -6.88
N LYS A 9 -17.12 12.75 -8.12
CA LYS A 9 -16.40 11.53 -8.49
C LYS A 9 -15.10 11.36 -7.69
N ASN A 10 -14.34 12.43 -7.50
CA ASN A 10 -13.10 12.41 -6.70
C ASN A 10 -13.40 12.08 -5.23
N ASN A 11 -14.51 12.58 -4.67
CA ASN A 11 -14.95 12.24 -3.32
C ASN A 11 -15.33 10.76 -3.20
N GLU A 12 -16.04 10.20 -4.19
CA GLU A 12 -16.39 8.77 -4.20
C GLU A 12 -15.14 7.87 -4.28
N LEU A 13 -14.17 8.21 -5.13
CA LEU A 13 -12.91 7.48 -5.23
C LEU A 13 -12.11 7.55 -3.92
N LEU A 14 -12.06 8.73 -3.29
CA LEU A 14 -11.38 8.91 -2.02
C LEU A 14 -12.04 8.10 -0.90
N GLN A 15 -13.37 8.03 -0.86
CA GLN A 15 -14.08 7.20 0.12
C GLN A 15 -13.77 5.72 -0.08
N ARG A 16 -13.87 5.22 -1.31
CA ARG A 16 -13.54 3.82 -1.64
C ARG A 16 -12.09 3.47 -1.31
N PHE A 17 -11.16 4.40 -1.54
CA PHE A 17 -9.76 4.23 -1.15
C PHE A 17 -9.64 4.08 0.38
N LYS A 18 -10.25 4.98 1.16
CA LYS A 18 -10.25 4.91 2.63
C LYS A 18 -10.89 3.62 3.15
N GLU A 19 -12.04 3.23 2.61
CA GLU A 19 -12.73 1.99 2.98
C GLU A 19 -11.88 0.75 2.71
N THR A 20 -11.23 0.69 1.54
CA THR A 20 -10.34 -0.41 1.18
C THR A 20 -9.14 -0.49 2.12
N ARG A 21 -8.51 0.65 2.43
CA ARG A 21 -7.38 0.72 3.38
C ARG A 21 -7.80 0.32 4.79
N ASN A 22 -8.97 0.77 5.26
CA ASN A 22 -9.52 0.37 6.56
C ASN A 22 -9.81 -1.13 6.60
N ARG A 23 -10.33 -1.71 5.52
CA ARG A 23 -10.57 -3.16 5.45
C ARG A 23 -9.29 -3.96 5.61
N THR A 24 -8.16 -3.53 5.05
CA THR A 24 -6.86 -4.15 5.30
C THR A 24 -6.49 -4.13 6.78
N LEU A 25 -6.71 -3.01 7.48
CA LEU A 25 -6.44 -2.89 8.92
C LEU A 25 -7.39 -3.76 9.75
N GLU A 26 -8.67 -3.85 9.36
CA GLU A 26 -9.65 -4.70 10.02
C GLU A 26 -9.30 -6.20 9.93
N LEU A 27 -8.69 -6.65 8.83
CA LEU A 27 -8.27 -8.05 8.67
C LEU A 27 -7.20 -8.46 9.67
N VAL A 28 -6.36 -7.52 10.10
CA VAL A 28 -5.22 -7.78 11.00
C VAL A 28 -5.46 -7.29 12.42
N LYS A 29 -6.65 -6.76 12.73
CA LYS A 29 -6.91 -6.02 13.98
C LYS A 29 -6.72 -6.84 15.26
N ASN A 30 -6.88 -8.16 15.17
CA ASN A 30 -6.79 -9.08 16.31
C ASN A 30 -5.43 -9.80 16.37
N LEU A 31 -4.50 -9.50 15.46
CA LEU A 31 -3.17 -10.11 15.47
C LEU A 31 -2.31 -9.45 16.55
N GLU A 32 -1.53 -10.27 17.26
CA GLU A 32 -0.51 -9.79 18.18
C GLU A 32 0.77 -9.41 17.43
N LYS A 33 1.68 -8.69 18.09
CA LYS A 33 2.91 -8.19 17.46
C LYS A 33 3.74 -9.30 16.80
N ASP A 34 3.81 -10.46 17.43
CA ASP A 34 4.61 -11.58 16.94
C ASP A 34 3.95 -12.28 15.73
N ASP A 35 2.63 -12.19 15.57
CA ASP A 35 1.93 -12.72 14.39
C ASP A 35 2.31 -11.95 13.12
N PHE A 36 2.71 -10.68 13.24
CA PHE A 36 3.08 -9.85 12.11
C PHE A 36 4.42 -10.23 11.47
N VAL A 37 5.27 -11.01 12.15
CA VAL A 37 6.64 -11.28 11.70
C VAL A 37 6.83 -12.66 11.07
N VAL A 38 5.96 -13.62 11.39
CA VAL A 38 6.15 -15.01 10.99
C VAL A 38 5.76 -15.25 9.53
N GLN A 39 6.59 -16.01 8.82
CA GLN A 39 6.26 -16.61 7.53
C GLN A 39 5.96 -18.10 7.74
N THR A 40 4.68 -18.46 7.72
CA THR A 40 4.22 -19.82 8.07
C THR A 40 4.43 -20.84 6.94
N ALA A 41 4.57 -20.38 5.69
CA ALA A 41 4.85 -21.21 4.54
C ALA A 41 5.64 -20.44 3.47
N ALA A 42 6.36 -21.14 2.59
CA ALA A 42 7.17 -20.52 1.54
C ALA A 42 6.35 -19.63 0.58
N TYR A 43 5.07 -19.92 0.38
CA TYR A 43 4.16 -19.16 -0.48
C TYR A 43 3.39 -18.05 0.26
N MET A 44 3.63 -17.87 1.56
CA MET A 44 3.02 -16.82 2.38
C MET A 44 4.03 -15.70 2.64
N SER A 45 3.54 -14.48 2.85
CA SER A 45 4.35 -13.37 3.36
C SER A 45 3.82 -12.94 4.73
N PRO A 46 4.68 -12.40 5.62
CA PRO A 46 4.23 -11.92 6.92
C PRO A 46 3.16 -10.82 6.80
N PRO A 47 2.18 -10.71 7.71
CA PRO A 47 1.16 -9.67 7.67
C PRO A 47 1.70 -8.24 7.57
N LYS A 48 2.83 -7.94 8.24
CA LYS A 48 3.47 -6.61 8.12
C LYS A 48 3.99 -6.33 6.71
N TRP A 49 4.49 -7.36 6.04
CA TRP A 49 4.97 -7.25 4.67
C TRP A 49 3.82 -6.91 3.74
N HIS A 50 2.67 -7.58 3.89
CA HIS A 50 1.48 -7.27 3.09
C HIS A 50 1.01 -5.82 3.25
N ILE A 51 0.91 -5.30 4.48
CA ILE A 51 0.49 -3.92 4.75
C ILE A 51 1.49 -2.92 4.14
N GLY A 52 2.79 -3.19 4.29
CA GLY A 52 3.84 -2.41 3.65
C GLY A 52 3.70 -2.44 2.13
N HIS A 53 3.59 -3.62 1.53
CA HIS A 53 3.57 -3.83 0.08
C HIS A 53 2.42 -3.10 -0.60
N VAL A 54 1.19 -3.20 -0.06
CA VAL A 54 0.04 -2.48 -0.60
C VAL A 54 0.10 -0.96 -0.38
N SER A 55 1.01 -0.48 0.47
CA SER A 55 1.28 0.96 0.64
C SER A 55 2.37 1.41 -0.35
N TRP A 56 3.45 0.63 -0.44
CA TRP A 56 4.58 0.86 -1.33
C TRP A 56 4.15 0.98 -2.80
N ILE A 57 3.20 0.16 -3.27
CA ILE A 57 2.76 0.23 -4.68
C ILE A 57 2.23 1.62 -5.05
N TYR A 58 1.61 2.34 -4.10
CA TYR A 58 1.18 3.73 -4.33
C TYR A 58 2.37 4.68 -4.40
N GLU A 59 3.37 4.54 -3.52
CA GLU A 59 4.61 5.32 -3.60
C GLU A 59 5.31 5.10 -4.95
N ALA A 60 5.41 3.84 -5.38
CA ALA A 60 5.99 3.46 -6.66
C ALA A 60 5.24 4.11 -7.84
N ILE A 61 3.91 4.08 -7.85
CA ILE A 61 3.09 4.72 -8.90
C ILE A 61 3.24 6.25 -8.84
N ILE A 62 3.14 6.87 -7.67
CA ILE A 62 3.22 8.33 -7.51
C ILE A 62 4.59 8.84 -7.96
N SER A 63 5.68 8.14 -7.62
CA SER A 63 7.04 8.52 -8.06
C SER A 63 7.22 8.55 -9.58
N LYS A 64 6.39 7.84 -10.36
CA LYS A 64 6.41 7.89 -11.83
C LYS A 64 5.63 9.09 -12.38
N ILE A 65 4.71 9.64 -11.60
CA ILE A 65 3.84 10.76 -11.97
C ILE A 65 4.47 12.08 -11.50
N ASP A 66 4.98 12.11 -10.27
CA ASP A 66 5.65 13.26 -9.65
C ASP A 66 7.15 12.97 -9.45
N LYS A 67 7.97 13.65 -10.25
CA LYS A 67 9.44 13.53 -10.21
C LYS A 67 10.07 14.02 -8.91
N ASN A 68 9.34 14.80 -8.11
CA ASN A 68 9.83 15.33 -6.84
C ASN A 68 9.37 14.50 -5.64
N TYR A 69 8.55 13.47 -5.87
CA TYR A 69 8.07 12.60 -4.81
C TYR A 69 9.23 11.93 -4.06
N GLN A 70 9.19 12.02 -2.73
CA GLN A 70 10.15 11.38 -1.85
C GLN A 70 9.50 10.16 -1.22
N PHE A 71 10.10 8.99 -1.43
CA PHE A 71 9.69 7.76 -0.74
C PHE A 71 9.82 7.94 0.77
N HIS A 72 8.91 7.32 1.52
CA HIS A 72 8.96 7.29 2.98
C HIS A 72 10.28 6.70 3.50
N SER A 73 10.74 5.61 2.89
CA SER A 73 12.05 5.01 3.13
C SER A 73 12.52 4.27 1.89
N LYS A 74 13.76 4.54 1.46
CA LYS A 74 14.37 3.85 0.32
C LYS A 74 14.57 2.35 0.61
N GLU A 75 15.01 2.01 1.82
CA GLU A 75 15.20 0.62 2.26
C GLU A 75 13.89 -0.16 2.23
N LEU A 76 12.81 0.45 2.74
CA LEU A 76 11.49 -0.18 2.67
C LEU A 76 11.01 -0.32 1.22
N SER A 77 11.31 0.64 0.34
CA SER A 77 10.94 0.53 -1.07
C SER A 77 11.62 -0.64 -1.77
N GLU A 78 12.87 -0.95 -1.42
CA GLU A 78 13.58 -2.11 -1.96
C GLU A 78 12.97 -3.40 -1.40
N TYR A 79 12.76 -3.49 -0.08
CA TYR A 79 12.20 -4.66 0.61
C TYR A 79 10.74 -5.00 0.23
N LEU A 80 9.93 -4.00 -0.07
CA LEU A 80 8.50 -4.16 -0.36
C LEU A 80 8.21 -4.40 -1.85
N ASN A 81 9.21 -4.34 -2.72
CA ASN A 81 9.06 -4.72 -4.11
C ASN A 81 8.91 -6.24 -4.23
N SER A 82 7.73 -6.69 -4.67
CA SER A 82 7.43 -8.12 -4.77
C SER A 82 8.19 -8.83 -5.89
N TYR A 83 8.22 -8.24 -7.09
CA TYR A 83 8.77 -8.84 -8.31
C TYR A 83 8.89 -7.85 -9.49
N TYR A 84 8.64 -6.56 -9.25
CA TYR A 84 8.58 -5.58 -10.32
C TYR A 84 9.97 -5.05 -10.67
N GLN A 85 10.60 -5.67 -11.68
CA GLN A 85 11.93 -5.27 -12.17
C GLN A 85 12.04 -3.80 -12.57
N GLN A 86 10.93 -3.19 -13.02
CA GLN A 86 10.87 -1.77 -13.40
C GLN A 86 11.01 -0.79 -12.22
N PHE A 87 10.85 -1.28 -10.99
CA PHE A 87 11.03 -0.53 -9.74
C PHE A 87 12.31 -0.95 -8.99
N GLY A 88 13.14 -1.82 -9.58
CA GLY A 88 14.34 -2.38 -8.97
C GLY A 88 14.37 -3.91 -9.08
N ALA A 89 15.57 -4.51 -9.01
CA ALA A 89 15.68 -5.96 -8.79
C ALA A 89 15.45 -6.24 -7.30
N PRO A 90 14.51 -7.13 -6.94
CA PRO A 90 14.37 -7.61 -5.56
C PRO A 90 15.63 -8.33 -5.09
#